data_AF-A0A966WQJ0-F1
#
_entry.id   AF-A0A966WQJ0-F1
#
_cell.length_a   1.000
_cell.length_b   1.000
_cell.length_c   1.000
_cell.angle_alpha   90.00
_cell.angle_beta   90.00
_cell.angle_gamma   90.00
#
_symmetry.space_group_name_H-M   'P 1'
#
loop_
_entity.id
_entity.type
_entity.pdbx_description
1 polymer ?
#
loop_
_entity_poly.entity_id
_entity_poly.type
_entity_poly.pdbx_seq_one_letter_code
_entity_poly.pdbx_strand_id
1 'polypeptide(L)'
;VFDMHDLKPEGGDFDQLFKDGENFALGSLTVEVLHVPGHTPADVAYRIGADVFVGDTLFMHDYGTARADFPGGDAHQLWHSIQRLLALPPETRIWICHDYKAPGRDSFAWQSTVADQRASNPHVKDGKTEAEFVAFRHARDSTLAAPTLLLPSIQVNIRAGRFPEAEANGVRYLKIPVKAKAAGLVPAMR
;
A
#
# COMPACT_ATOMS: atom_id res chain seq x y z
N VAL A 1 -1.46 8.04 18.36
CA VAL A 1 -2.71 7.25 18.61
C VAL A 1 -2.51 6.10 19.58
N PHE A 2 -1.35 5.43 19.57
CA PHE A 2 -1.08 4.32 20.49
C PHE A 2 -0.28 4.70 21.75
N ASP A 3 -0.03 6.00 21.96
CA ASP A 3 0.78 6.51 23.07
C ASP A 3 2.14 5.78 23.18
N MET A 4 2.86 5.76 22.05
CA MET A 4 4.20 5.19 21.94
C MET A 4 5.22 6.32 22.07
N HIS A 5 6.04 6.29 23.13
CA HIS A 5 7.09 7.29 23.38
C HIS A 5 8.49 6.83 22.96
N ASP A 6 8.62 5.54 22.66
CA ASP A 6 9.85 4.85 22.26
C ASP A 6 9.95 4.64 20.74
N LEU A 7 8.97 5.14 19.98
CA LEU A 7 8.96 5.03 18.53
C LEU A 7 10.09 5.87 17.92
N LYS A 8 10.79 5.32 16.94
CA LYS A 8 11.81 5.99 16.12
C LYS A 8 11.20 6.42 14.79
N PRO A 9 10.59 7.61 14.69
CA PRO A 9 9.84 8.03 13.49
C PRO A 9 10.70 8.15 12.23
N GLU A 10 12.02 8.28 12.38
CA GLU A 10 13.01 8.28 11.30
C GLU A 10 13.29 6.88 10.72
N GLY A 11 12.63 5.82 11.22
CA GLY A 11 12.78 4.45 10.72
C GLY A 11 13.91 3.68 11.37
N GLY A 12 14.45 4.13 12.51
CA GLY A 12 15.58 3.49 13.21
C GLY A 12 15.30 2.11 13.82
N ASP A 13 14.14 1.52 13.54
CA ASP A 13 13.80 0.13 13.82
C ASP A 13 14.18 -0.83 12.68
N PHE A 14 14.39 -0.32 11.46
CA PHE A 14 14.73 -1.08 10.26
C PHE A 14 16.25 -1.06 10.01
N ASP A 15 16.78 -2.15 9.48
CA ASP A 15 18.21 -2.27 9.16
C ASP A 15 18.62 -1.42 7.95
N GLN A 16 17.70 -1.23 7.00
CA GLN A 16 17.92 -0.43 5.80
C GLN A 16 16.67 0.40 5.48
N LEU A 17 16.91 1.65 5.07
CA LEU A 17 15.90 2.57 4.57
C LEU A 17 16.25 2.90 3.12
N PHE A 18 15.34 2.61 2.20
CA PHE A 18 15.56 2.82 0.77
C PHE A 18 15.06 4.18 0.30
N LYS A 19 15.73 4.73 -0.71
CA LYS A 19 15.28 5.88 -1.48
C LYS A 19 14.75 5.48 -2.86
N ASP A 20 14.01 6.38 -3.49
CA ASP A 20 13.61 6.20 -4.89
C ASP A 20 14.83 6.01 -5.81
N GLY A 21 14.76 5.02 -6.68
CA GLY A 21 15.83 4.66 -7.62
C GLY A 21 17.03 3.95 -6.99
N GLU A 22 17.01 3.68 -5.68
CA GLU A 22 18.06 2.90 -5.03
C GLU A 22 18.04 1.46 -5.52
N ASN A 23 19.23 0.86 -5.66
CA ASN A 23 19.38 -0.51 -6.11
C ASN A 23 20.07 -1.35 -5.03
N PHE A 24 19.60 -2.58 -4.82
CA PHE A 24 20.28 -3.56 -3.98
C PHE A 24 20.33 -4.93 -4.67
N ALA A 25 21.28 -5.77 -4.25
CA ALA A 25 21.49 -7.08 -4.83
C ALA A 25 20.72 -8.18 -4.08
N LEU A 26 20.16 -9.13 -4.82
CA LEU A 26 19.62 -10.38 -4.33
C LEU A 26 20.25 -11.53 -5.11
N GLY A 27 21.39 -12.04 -4.62
CA GLY A 27 22.23 -12.96 -5.40
C GLY A 27 22.75 -12.28 -6.66
N SER A 28 22.44 -12.83 -7.84
CA SER A 28 22.76 -12.23 -9.14
C SER A 28 21.68 -11.27 -9.67
N LEU A 29 20.59 -11.08 -8.93
CA LEU A 29 19.50 -10.18 -9.31
C LEU A 29 19.78 -8.78 -8.77
N THR A 30 19.43 -7.77 -9.56
CA THR A 30 19.35 -6.38 -9.09
C THR A 30 17.89 -6.03 -8.83
N VAL A 31 17.62 -5.49 -7.66
CA VAL A 31 16.31 -4.95 -7.28
C VAL A 31 16.39 -3.43 -7.30
N GLU A 32 15.59 -2.80 -8.15
CA GLU A 32 15.38 -1.35 -8.17
C GLU A 32 14.18 -1.00 -7.27
N VAL A 33 14.36 -0.06 -6.36
CA VAL A 33 13.30 0.46 -5.50
C VAL A 33 12.63 1.65 -6.17
N LEU A 34 11.32 1.59 -6.34
CA LEU A 34 10.50 2.67 -6.86
C LEU A 34 9.63 3.22 -5.72
N HIS A 35 9.81 4.49 -5.34
CA HIS A 35 8.89 5.16 -4.41
C HIS A 35 7.57 5.44 -5.13
N VAL A 36 6.49 4.84 -4.63
CA VAL A 36 5.16 4.87 -5.25
C VAL A 36 4.09 5.24 -4.21
N PRO A 37 4.19 6.43 -3.58
CA PRO A 37 3.29 6.82 -2.52
C PRO A 37 1.86 6.98 -3.02
N GLY A 38 0.91 6.88 -2.10
CA GLY A 38 -0.49 7.23 -2.35
C GLY A 38 -1.46 6.41 -1.52
N HIS A 39 -1.27 5.10 -1.44
CA HIS A 39 -2.00 4.29 -0.48
C HIS A 39 -1.49 4.56 0.95
N THR A 40 -0.17 4.63 1.11
CA THR A 40 0.56 5.24 2.23
C THR A 40 1.67 6.15 1.69
N PRO A 41 2.22 7.08 2.50
CA PRO A 41 3.33 7.92 2.05
C PRO A 41 4.66 7.16 1.89
N ALA A 42 4.76 5.93 2.41
CA ALA A 42 5.98 5.13 2.46
C ALA A 42 6.00 3.97 1.45
N ASP A 43 4.96 3.84 0.61
CA ASP A 43 4.85 2.70 -0.29
C ASP A 43 5.97 2.68 -1.34
N VAL A 44 6.50 1.49 -1.55
CA VAL A 44 7.51 1.21 -2.57
C VAL A 44 7.07 0.03 -3.43
N ALA A 45 7.54 0.03 -4.67
CA ALA A 45 7.49 -1.12 -5.56
C ALA A 45 8.92 -1.63 -5.80
N TYR A 46 9.08 -2.93 -5.89
CA TYR A 46 10.36 -3.57 -6.17
C TYR A 46 10.37 -4.08 -7.60
N ARG A 47 11.25 -3.53 -8.44
CA ARG A 47 11.41 -3.98 -9.81
C ARG A 47 12.62 -4.89 -9.94
N ILE A 48 12.42 -6.05 -10.55
CA ILE A 48 13.42 -7.10 -10.71
C ILE A 48 13.34 -7.61 -12.15
N GLY A 49 14.25 -7.15 -13.02
CA GLY A 49 14.19 -7.48 -14.44
C GLY A 49 12.88 -7.04 -15.09
N ALA A 50 12.07 -8.00 -15.56
CA ALA A 50 10.76 -7.79 -16.19
C ALA A 50 9.58 -7.88 -15.22
N ASP A 51 9.84 -8.01 -13.92
CA ASP A 51 8.84 -8.10 -12.85
C ASP A 51 8.81 -6.84 -12.01
N VAL A 52 7.63 -6.47 -11.53
CA VAL A 52 7.45 -5.44 -10.51
C VAL A 52 6.45 -5.91 -9.44
N PHE A 53 6.86 -5.85 -8.18
CA PHE A 53 6.03 -6.11 -7.01
C PHE A 53 5.51 -4.78 -6.50
N VAL A 54 4.21 -4.52 -6.67
CA VAL A 54 3.64 -3.15 -6.60
C VAL A 54 3.04 -2.77 -5.24
N GLY A 55 3.13 -3.66 -4.25
CA GLY A 55 2.45 -3.44 -2.97
C GLY A 55 0.94 -3.24 -3.16
N ASP A 56 0.34 -2.41 -2.31
CA ASP A 56 -1.04 -1.95 -2.44
C ASP A 56 -1.11 -0.65 -3.27
N THR A 57 -0.57 -0.69 -4.49
CA THR A 57 -0.73 0.40 -5.47
C THR A 57 -1.81 0.03 -6.50
N LEU A 58 -1.61 -1.11 -7.17
CA LEU A 58 -2.55 -1.73 -8.11
C LEU A 58 -3.04 -3.06 -7.54
N PHE A 59 -4.30 -3.39 -7.80
CA PHE A 59 -4.82 -4.75 -7.65
C PHE A 59 -4.86 -5.44 -9.01
N MET A 60 -5.44 -6.64 -9.09
CA MET A 60 -5.71 -7.28 -10.37
C MET A 60 -6.45 -6.31 -11.31
N HIS A 61 -6.15 -6.41 -12.61
CA HIS A 61 -6.71 -5.53 -13.64
C HIS A 61 -8.24 -5.62 -13.77
N ASP A 62 -8.87 -6.62 -13.16
CA ASP A 62 -10.33 -6.74 -13.05
C ASP A 62 -10.91 -6.18 -11.73
N TYR A 63 -10.06 -5.78 -10.78
CA TYR A 63 -10.47 -5.28 -9.46
C TYR A 63 -10.24 -3.77 -9.30
N GLY A 64 -9.10 -3.25 -9.74
CA GLY A 64 -8.81 -1.81 -9.71
C GLY A 64 -7.60 -1.42 -8.86
N THR A 65 -7.82 -0.56 -7.85
CA THR A 65 -6.76 0.15 -7.10
C THR A 65 -7.03 0.17 -5.60
N ALA A 66 -5.97 0.37 -4.82
CA ALA A 66 -6.06 0.50 -3.37
C ALA A 66 -6.79 1.77 -2.92
N ARG A 67 -7.16 1.80 -1.64
CA ARG A 67 -7.70 2.98 -0.93
C ARG A 67 -6.60 4.02 -0.71
N ALA A 68 -6.95 5.29 -0.54
CA ALA A 68 -6.00 6.39 -0.32
C ALA A 68 -6.36 7.27 0.89
N ASP A 69 -7.13 6.74 1.85
CA ASP A 69 -7.65 7.47 3.01
C ASP A 69 -6.96 7.11 4.34
N PHE A 70 -5.87 6.36 4.29
CA PHE A 70 -4.98 6.22 5.42
C PHE A 70 -4.27 7.54 5.75
N PRO A 71 -3.71 7.70 6.96
CA PRO A 71 -2.95 8.90 7.30
C PRO A 71 -1.77 9.11 6.35
N GLY A 72 -1.77 10.24 5.64
CA GLY A 72 -0.78 10.53 4.60
C GLY A 72 -1.03 9.84 3.26
N GLY A 73 -2.09 9.03 3.15
CA GLY A 73 -2.61 8.57 1.86
C GLY A 73 -3.21 9.74 1.07
N ASP A 74 -3.07 9.67 -0.25
CA ASP A 74 -3.47 10.73 -1.17
C ASP A 74 -3.76 10.16 -2.56
N ALA A 75 -4.96 10.45 -3.09
CA ALA A 75 -5.41 9.91 -4.37
C ALA A 75 -4.65 10.53 -5.56
N HIS A 76 -4.16 11.77 -5.47
CA HIS A 76 -3.35 12.37 -6.53
C HIS A 76 -1.98 11.69 -6.60
N GLN A 77 -1.32 11.49 -5.46
CA GLN A 77 -0.06 10.74 -5.39
C GLN A 77 -0.23 9.31 -5.89
N LEU A 78 -1.31 8.63 -5.47
CA LEU A 78 -1.60 7.28 -5.94
C LEU A 78 -1.75 7.22 -7.46
N TRP A 79 -2.45 8.19 -8.06
CA TRP A 79 -2.56 8.30 -9.50
C TRP A 79 -1.18 8.43 -10.18
N HIS A 80 -0.34 9.37 -9.73
CA HIS A 80 0.98 9.57 -10.34
C HIS A 80 1.88 8.35 -10.20
N SER A 81 1.86 7.69 -9.03
CA SER A 81 2.55 6.43 -8.78
C SER A 81 2.10 5.32 -9.72
N ILE A 82 0.79 5.18 -9.93
CA ILE A 82 0.22 4.24 -10.90
C ILE A 82 0.68 4.58 -12.33
N GLN A 83 0.61 5.84 -12.75
CA GLN A 83 1.02 6.24 -14.11
C GLN A 83 2.51 5.95 -14.34
N ARG A 84 3.37 6.16 -13.33
CA ARG A 84 4.79 5.76 -13.39
C ARG A 84 4.95 4.26 -13.62
N LEU A 85 4.19 3.42 -12.92
CA LEU A 85 4.23 1.96 -13.10
C LEU A 85 3.68 1.53 -14.47
N LEU A 86 2.62 2.18 -14.95
CA LEU A 86 2.00 1.87 -16.25
C LEU A 86 2.80 2.42 -17.45
N ALA A 87 3.81 3.26 -17.21
CA ALA A 87 4.77 3.70 -18.21
C ALA A 87 5.91 2.68 -18.47
N LEU A 88 6.00 1.62 -17.66
CA LEU A 88 6.92 0.49 -17.92
C LEU A 88 6.53 -0.26 -19.22
N PRO A 89 7.42 -1.09 -19.78
CA PRO A 89 7.11 -1.89 -20.98
C PRO A 89 5.80 -2.70 -20.82
N PRO A 90 4.95 -2.80 -21.85
CA PRO A 90 3.65 -3.48 -21.76
C PRO A 90 3.71 -4.92 -21.22
N GLU A 91 4.78 -5.65 -21.53
CA GLU A 91 5.05 -7.03 -21.11
C GLU A 91 5.52 -7.16 -19.64
N THR A 92 5.77 -6.04 -18.95
CA THR A 92 6.20 -6.05 -17.54
C THR A 92 5.14 -6.76 -16.69
N ARG A 93 5.56 -7.80 -15.97
CA ARG A 93 4.70 -8.55 -15.06
C ARG A 93 4.51 -7.79 -13.76
N ILE A 94 3.26 -7.58 -13.38
CA ILE A 94 2.86 -6.90 -12.15
C ILE A 94 2.42 -7.96 -11.14
N TRP A 95 3.09 -8.01 -10.01
CA TRP A 95 2.76 -8.87 -8.87
C TRP A 95 2.09 -8.03 -7.77
N ILE A 96 0.86 -8.37 -7.44
CA ILE A 96 0.01 -7.62 -6.49
C ILE A 96 0.20 -8.10 -5.05
N CYS A 97 -0.08 -7.24 -4.08
CA CYS A 97 0.01 -7.60 -2.65
C CYS A 97 -1.24 -8.37 -2.17
N HIS A 98 -2.44 -7.97 -2.62
CA HIS A 98 -3.70 -8.58 -2.20
C HIS A 98 -4.64 -8.83 -3.38
N ASP A 99 -5.36 -9.95 -3.32
CA ASP A 99 -6.48 -10.24 -4.22
C ASP A 99 -7.74 -10.53 -3.40
N TYR A 100 -8.78 -9.75 -3.68
CA TYR A 100 -10.08 -9.87 -3.03
C TYR A 100 -11.12 -10.55 -3.91
N LYS A 101 -10.70 -11.12 -5.06
CA LYS A 101 -11.53 -11.67 -6.13
C LYS A 101 -12.43 -10.61 -6.78
N ALA A 102 -12.20 -10.34 -8.06
CA ALA A 102 -13.07 -9.44 -8.80
C ALA A 102 -14.50 -9.99 -8.93
N PRO A 103 -15.51 -9.11 -9.08
CA PRO A 103 -16.87 -9.55 -9.36
C PRO A 103 -16.92 -10.53 -10.54
N GLY A 104 -17.47 -11.72 -10.29
CA GLY A 104 -17.57 -12.78 -11.31
C GLY A 104 -16.34 -13.69 -11.43
N ARG A 105 -15.31 -13.52 -10.60
CA ARG A 105 -14.14 -14.40 -10.51
C ARG A 105 -14.13 -15.15 -9.18
N ASP A 106 -14.13 -16.48 -9.22
CA ASP A 106 -14.15 -17.31 -8.01
C ASP A 106 -12.76 -17.84 -7.60
N SER A 107 -11.75 -17.68 -8.46
CA SER A 107 -10.37 -18.04 -8.22
C SER A 107 -9.53 -16.85 -7.77
N PHE A 108 -8.50 -17.10 -6.96
CA PHE A 108 -7.48 -16.09 -6.67
C PHE A 108 -6.53 -15.92 -7.85
N ALA A 109 -6.02 -14.69 -8.01
CA ALA A 109 -4.98 -14.34 -8.97
C ALA A 109 -3.98 -13.39 -8.30
N TRP A 110 -2.75 -13.33 -8.82
CA TRP A 110 -1.68 -12.55 -8.19
C TRP A 110 -0.74 -11.88 -9.21
N GLN A 111 -0.99 -12.10 -10.50
CA GLN A 111 -0.13 -11.63 -11.59
C GLN A 111 -0.99 -10.99 -12.69
N SER A 112 -0.57 -9.80 -13.12
CA SER A 112 -1.09 -9.07 -14.27
C SER A 112 0.08 -8.66 -15.18
N THR A 113 -0.19 -7.98 -16.29
CA THR A 113 0.82 -7.20 -17.03
C THR A 113 0.46 -5.72 -17.05
N VAL A 114 1.42 -4.86 -17.41
CA VAL A 114 1.13 -3.44 -17.69
C VAL A 114 0.09 -3.31 -18.81
N ALA A 115 0.19 -4.13 -19.86
CA ALA A 115 -0.78 -4.16 -20.95
C ALA A 115 -2.20 -4.44 -20.45
N ASP A 116 -2.38 -5.46 -19.60
CA ASP A 116 -3.70 -5.82 -19.06
C ASP A 116 -4.26 -4.71 -18.18
N GLN A 117 -3.43 -4.10 -17.34
CA GLN A 117 -3.85 -2.98 -16.48
C GLN A 117 -4.32 -1.79 -17.33
N ARG A 118 -3.55 -1.42 -18.35
CA ARG A 118 -3.90 -0.33 -19.26
C ARG A 118 -5.14 -0.63 -20.10
N ALA A 119 -5.39 -1.90 -20.44
CA ALA A 119 -6.56 -2.29 -21.22
C ALA A 119 -7.84 -2.38 -20.37
N SER A 120 -7.75 -2.89 -19.14
CA SER A 120 -8.93 -3.40 -18.43
C SER A 120 -9.13 -2.88 -17.01
N ASN A 121 -8.14 -2.24 -16.37
CA ASN A 121 -8.30 -1.72 -15.01
C ASN A 121 -9.48 -0.73 -14.93
N PRO A 122 -10.54 -1.01 -14.16
CA PRO A 122 -11.74 -0.19 -14.17
C PRO A 122 -11.50 1.24 -13.66
N HIS A 123 -10.44 1.45 -12.88
CA HIS A 123 -10.13 2.73 -12.26
C HIS A 123 -9.09 3.54 -13.04
N VAL A 124 -8.14 2.88 -13.70
CA VAL A 124 -6.94 3.54 -14.27
C VAL A 124 -6.54 3.07 -15.67
N LYS A 125 -7.40 2.33 -16.38
CA LYS A 125 -7.16 1.99 -17.79
C LYS A 125 -6.96 3.24 -18.66
N ASP A 126 -6.38 3.03 -19.83
CA ASP A 126 -6.16 4.08 -20.82
C ASP A 126 -7.46 4.84 -21.12
N GLY A 127 -7.34 6.18 -21.21
CA GLY A 127 -8.47 7.09 -21.38
C GLY A 127 -9.06 7.62 -20.07
N LYS A 128 -8.67 7.09 -18.91
CA LYS A 128 -8.99 7.71 -17.61
C LYS A 128 -8.13 8.95 -17.36
N THR A 129 -8.72 9.94 -16.70
CA THR A 129 -8.04 11.15 -16.25
C THR A 129 -7.80 11.12 -14.74
N GLU A 130 -6.82 11.91 -14.27
CA GLU A 130 -6.56 12.11 -12.84
C GLU A 130 -7.80 12.59 -12.09
N ALA A 131 -8.52 13.57 -12.65
CA ALA A 131 -9.70 14.14 -12.01
C ALA A 131 -10.82 13.09 -11.82
N GLU A 132 -11.05 12.24 -12.82
CA GLU A 132 -12.00 11.13 -12.71
C GLU A 132 -11.56 10.11 -11.65
N PHE A 133 -10.28 9.76 -11.64
CA PHE A 133 -9.72 8.82 -10.68
C PHE A 133 -9.85 9.35 -9.24
N VAL A 134 -9.43 10.58 -8.99
CA VAL A 134 -9.46 11.20 -7.65
C VAL A 134 -10.90 11.32 -7.15
N ALA A 135 -11.82 11.80 -7.99
CA ALA A 135 -13.23 11.90 -7.63
C ALA A 135 -13.83 10.53 -7.27
N PHE A 136 -13.57 9.51 -8.10
CA PHE A 136 -13.95 8.14 -7.82
C PHE A 136 -13.33 7.62 -6.51
N ARG A 137 -12.02 7.80 -6.33
CA ARG A 137 -11.25 7.24 -5.22
C ARG A 137 -11.74 7.80 -3.89
N HIS A 138 -11.90 9.12 -3.79
CA HIS A 138 -12.46 9.79 -2.61
C HIS A 138 -13.90 9.33 -2.32
N ALA A 139 -14.77 9.28 -3.34
CA ALA A 139 -16.14 8.82 -3.16
C ALA A 139 -16.16 7.39 -2.62
N ARG A 140 -15.36 6.49 -3.20
CA ARG A 140 -15.27 5.09 -2.77
C ARG A 140 -14.67 4.95 -1.37
N ASP A 141 -13.60 5.67 -1.05
CA ASP A 141 -12.96 5.59 0.27
C ASP A 141 -13.89 6.03 1.40
N SER A 142 -14.75 7.03 1.17
CA SER A 142 -15.75 7.47 2.16
C SER A 142 -16.77 6.39 2.56
N THR A 143 -16.86 5.31 1.78
CA THR A 143 -17.76 4.17 2.03
C THR A 143 -17.07 2.97 2.69
N LEU A 144 -15.75 2.99 2.83
CA LEU A 144 -14.98 1.85 3.32
C LEU A 144 -14.87 1.87 4.84
N ALA A 145 -15.13 0.72 5.46
CA ALA A 145 -14.78 0.51 6.86
C ALA A 145 -13.26 0.47 7.06
N ALA A 146 -12.83 0.70 8.30
CA ALA A 146 -11.45 0.42 8.69
C ALA A 146 -11.16 -1.08 8.55
N PRO A 147 -9.96 -1.48 8.07
CA PRO A 147 -9.57 -2.88 8.06
C PRO A 147 -9.58 -3.48 9.46
N THR A 148 -10.04 -4.72 9.59
CA THR A 148 -10.20 -5.42 10.89
C THR A 148 -8.91 -5.42 11.73
N LEU A 149 -7.76 -5.58 11.08
CA LEU A 149 -6.45 -5.65 11.75
C LEU A 149 -5.66 -4.33 11.70
N LEU A 150 -6.28 -3.20 11.30
CA LEU A 150 -5.55 -1.93 11.13
C LEU A 150 -4.73 -1.54 12.38
N LEU A 151 -5.37 -1.52 13.55
CA LEU A 151 -4.76 -1.06 14.78
C LEU A 151 -3.68 -2.03 15.31
N PRO A 152 -3.91 -3.37 15.35
CA PRO A 152 -2.84 -4.33 15.62
C PRO A 152 -1.66 -4.21 14.64
N SER A 153 -1.92 -4.18 13.34
CA SER A 153 -0.89 -4.24 12.31
C SER A 153 0.02 -3.02 12.35
N ILE A 154 -0.52 -1.81 12.45
CA ILE A 154 0.33 -0.59 12.45
C ILE A 154 1.29 -0.58 13.65
N GLN A 155 0.85 -1.03 14.82
CA GLN A 155 1.70 -1.05 16.03
C GLN A 155 2.92 -1.96 15.88
N VAL A 156 2.76 -3.07 15.16
CA VAL A 156 3.81 -4.08 14.96
C VAL A 156 4.67 -3.73 13.74
N ASN A 157 4.04 -3.34 12.63
CA ASN A 157 4.72 -3.07 11.36
C ASN A 157 5.64 -1.86 11.45
N ILE A 158 5.26 -0.82 12.20
CA ILE A 158 6.11 0.37 12.37
C ILE A 158 7.42 0.07 13.12
N ARG A 159 7.49 -1.07 13.82
CA ARG A 159 8.67 -1.57 14.55
C ARG A 159 9.38 -2.70 13.82
N ALA A 160 9.31 -2.70 12.48
CA ALA A 160 9.87 -3.77 11.65
C ALA A 160 9.39 -5.18 12.04
N GLY A 161 8.13 -5.31 12.47
CA GLY A 161 7.54 -6.60 12.85
C GLY A 161 7.72 -6.99 14.32
N ARG A 162 8.41 -6.19 15.14
CA ARG A 162 8.56 -6.46 16.57
C ARG A 162 7.29 -6.10 17.34
N PHE A 163 6.85 -7.02 18.20
CA PHE A 163 5.81 -6.71 19.18
C PHE A 163 6.32 -5.69 20.22
N PRO A 164 5.41 -4.94 20.88
CA PRO A 164 5.76 -4.14 22.05
C PRO A 164 6.48 -4.97 23.12
N GLU A 165 7.35 -4.33 23.89
CA GLU A 165 8.01 -4.99 25.03
C GLU A 165 7.00 -5.53 26.03
N ALA A 166 7.40 -6.58 26.74
CA ALA A 166 6.56 -7.16 27.78
C ALA A 166 6.44 -6.20 28.97
N GLU A 167 5.25 -6.13 29.57
CA GLU A 167 5.05 -5.45 30.84
C GLU A 167 5.67 -6.26 32.00
N ALA A 168 5.61 -5.73 33.22
CA ALA A 168 6.21 -6.35 34.41
C ALA A 168 5.71 -7.79 34.71
N ASN A 169 4.55 -8.17 34.17
CA ASN A 169 4.00 -9.52 34.27
C ASN A 169 4.51 -10.49 33.19
N GLY A 170 5.44 -10.06 32.32
CA GLY A 170 5.98 -10.86 31.24
C GLY A 170 5.07 -10.99 30.02
N VAL A 171 3.95 -10.27 29.97
CA VAL A 171 2.96 -10.32 28.87
C VAL A 171 3.11 -9.09 27.96
N ARG A 172 2.97 -9.30 26.65
CA ARG A 172 2.94 -8.24 25.63
C ARG A 172 1.50 -7.85 25.32
N TYR A 173 1.23 -6.55 25.25
CA TYR A 173 -0.11 -6.03 24.99
C TYR A 173 -0.13 -5.14 23.75
N LEU A 174 -1.15 -5.31 22.91
CA LEU A 174 -1.49 -4.34 21.88
C LEU A 174 -2.47 -3.32 22.46
N LYS A 175 -2.21 -2.03 22.21
CA LYS A 175 -3.05 -0.95 22.72
C LYS A 175 -4.15 -0.63 21.71
N ILE A 176 -5.40 -0.80 22.11
CA ILE A 176 -6.57 -0.44 21.29
C ILE A 176 -7.19 0.84 21.87
N PRO A 177 -7.13 1.98 21.17
CA PRO A 177 -7.77 3.21 21.64
C PRO A 177 -9.28 3.04 21.70
N VAL A 178 -9.87 3.25 22.88
CA VAL A 178 -11.33 3.25 23.07
C VAL A 178 -11.98 4.45 22.35
N LYS A 179 -11.26 5.57 22.28
CA LYS A 179 -11.63 6.74 21.49
C LYS A 179 -10.40 7.26 20.75
N ALA A 180 -10.48 7.35 19.42
CA ALA A 180 -9.42 7.94 18.63
C ALA A 180 -9.39 9.47 18.83
N LYS A 181 -8.20 10.06 18.94
CA LYS A 181 -8.03 11.52 18.82
C LYS A 181 -8.44 11.90 17.39
N ALA A 182 -9.34 12.87 17.25
CA ALA A 182 -9.88 13.32 15.96
C ALA A 182 -8.79 14.06 15.15
N ALA A 183 -7.85 13.31 14.60
CA ALA A 183 -6.91 13.71 13.55
C ALA A 183 -6.12 12.46 13.14
N GLY A 184 -6.46 11.90 11.99
CA GLY A 184 -5.52 11.09 11.21
C GLY A 184 -5.28 9.65 11.67
N LEU A 185 -6.31 8.86 11.96
CA LEU A 185 -6.14 7.39 11.90
C LEU A 185 -7.36 6.59 11.43
N VAL A 186 -8.55 7.20 11.35
CA VAL A 186 -9.74 6.49 10.87
C VAL A 186 -10.72 7.51 10.25
N PRO A 187 -11.23 7.32 9.02
CA PRO A 187 -12.49 7.93 8.64
C PRO A 187 -13.52 7.45 9.66
N ALA A 188 -14.24 8.38 10.29
CA ALA A 188 -15.16 8.14 11.41
C ALA A 188 -15.64 6.68 11.53
N MET A 189 -15.20 5.97 12.58
CA MET A 189 -15.91 4.76 13.01
C MET A 189 -17.32 5.22 13.37
N ARG A 190 -18.26 5.06 12.45
CA ARG A 190 -19.68 5.23 12.69
C ARG A 190 -20.23 3.98 13.35
#